data_AF-A0A4P6TIU8-F1
#
_entry.id   AF-A0A4P6TIU8-F1
#
_cell.length_a   1.000
_cell.length_b   1.000
_cell.length_c   1.000
_cell.angle_alpha   90.00
_cell.angle_beta   90.00
_cell.angle_gamma   90.00
#
_symmetry.space_group_name_H-M   'P 1'
#
loop_
_entity.id
_entity.type
_entity.pdbx_description
1 polymer ?
#
loop_
_entity_poly.entity_id
_entity_poly.type
_entity_poly.pdbx_seq_one_letter_code
_entity_poly.pdbx_strand_id
1 'polypeptide(L)'
;MMAAALSMTGCSYGDMLDTIPADRHQPYAPSLSRQAVRLAVSPAEQRFLQAEGCQQCRAADQFHRFIHDDPAVRKSRLPRNPLLASDAGDAKRQWVDEARTAVYFSRHIRLADGQSLFQLISQCSNGWDNPATVATFRHPAGKEAGFDIEYLIRFKKYGQPIALEVRAAFLRQGALIIANSSFAEALLNAPDFMQQYQLRCWQD
;
A
#
# COMPACT_ATOMS: atom_id res chain seq x y z
N MET A 1 62.37 -4.67 43.60
CA MET A 1 61.83 -6.00 43.27
C MET A 1 60.33 -5.88 43.09
N MET A 2 59.80 -6.46 42.00
CA MET A 2 58.38 -6.77 41.67
C MET A 2 57.46 -5.56 41.38
N ALA A 3 57.14 -5.28 40.11
CA ALA A 3 56.21 -5.94 39.16
C ALA A 3 54.74 -5.54 39.45
N ALA A 4 54.13 -4.63 38.69
CA ALA A 4 53.54 -4.79 37.34
C ALA A 4 52.29 -5.69 37.31
N ALA A 5 51.13 -5.09 37.02
CA ALA A 5 50.09 -5.54 36.08
C ALA A 5 48.71 -4.95 36.46
N LEU A 6 48.32 -3.85 35.82
CA LEU A 6 46.91 -3.47 35.72
C LEU A 6 46.34 -4.22 34.52
N SER A 7 45.48 -5.20 34.80
CA SER A 7 44.77 -5.98 33.81
C SER A 7 43.79 -5.10 33.03
N MET A 8 43.95 -5.07 31.71
CA MET A 8 42.94 -4.60 30.79
C MET A 8 41.81 -5.63 30.73
N THR A 9 40.66 -5.29 31.31
CA THR A 9 39.40 -5.95 30.98
C THR A 9 38.94 -5.40 29.64
N GLY A 10 39.16 -6.18 28.57
CA GLY A 10 38.53 -5.95 27.28
C GLY A 10 37.03 -6.11 27.39
N CYS A 11 36.30 -5.02 27.14
CA CYS A 11 34.89 -5.12 26.76
C CYS A 11 34.86 -5.68 25.33
N SER A 12 34.61 -6.98 25.24
CA SER A 12 34.16 -7.63 24.01
C SER A 12 32.92 -6.91 23.51
N TYR A 13 33.07 -6.06 22.50
CA TYR A 13 31.96 -5.55 21.70
C TYR A 13 31.50 -6.72 20.81
N GLY A 14 30.73 -7.61 21.42
CA GLY A 14 29.92 -8.58 20.69
C GLY A 14 28.89 -7.84 19.83
N ASP A 15 28.68 -8.38 18.64
CA ASP A 15 27.74 -7.96 17.61
C ASP A 15 26.48 -7.28 18.16
N MET A 16 26.47 -5.95 18.06
CA MET A 16 25.27 -5.14 18.17
C MET A 16 24.52 -5.25 16.83
N LEU A 17 23.95 -6.44 16.58
CA LEU A 17 22.77 -6.52 15.73
C LEU A 17 21.66 -5.81 16.51
N ASP A 18 21.58 -4.49 16.31
CA ASP A 18 20.43 -3.66 16.67
C ASP A 18 19.22 -4.14 15.84
N THR A 19 18.72 -5.33 16.17
CA THR A 19 17.34 -5.68 15.90
C THR A 19 16.51 -4.69 16.68
N ILE A 20 15.95 -3.72 15.96
CA ILE A 20 14.81 -2.90 16.39
C ILE A 20 13.91 -3.81 17.23
N PRO A 21 13.60 -3.46 18.50
CA PRO A 21 12.70 -4.26 19.30
C PRO A 21 11.46 -4.54 18.46
N ALA A 22 11.13 -5.81 18.28
CA ALA A 22 9.90 -6.24 17.64
C ALA A 22 8.77 -5.69 18.52
N ASP A 23 8.36 -4.46 18.20
CA ASP A 23 7.31 -3.77 18.91
C ASP A 23 6.10 -4.67 18.80
N ARG A 24 5.53 -4.98 19.95
CA ARG A 24 4.50 -5.99 20.16
C ARG A 24 3.52 -5.95 18.98
N HIS A 25 3.50 -7.00 18.16
CA HIS A 25 2.47 -7.22 17.15
C HIS A 25 1.13 -7.44 17.86
N GLN A 26 0.57 -6.40 18.48
CA GLN A 26 -0.85 -6.36 18.74
C GLN A 26 -1.52 -6.36 17.37
N PRO A 27 -2.44 -7.31 17.10
CA PRO A 27 -3.27 -7.24 15.91
C PRO A 27 -3.89 -5.84 15.87
N TYR A 28 -3.75 -5.15 14.74
CA TYR A 28 -4.35 -3.85 14.57
C TYR A 28 -5.85 -3.94 14.89
N ALA A 29 -6.25 -3.26 15.96
CA ALA A 29 -7.64 -3.08 16.34
C ALA A 29 -8.07 -1.73 15.74
N PRO A 30 -8.91 -1.73 14.68
CA PRO A 30 -9.34 -0.49 14.05
C PRO A 30 -10.02 0.43 15.07
N SER A 31 -9.85 1.75 14.90
CA SER A 31 -10.54 2.72 15.76
C SER A 31 -12.06 2.50 15.70
N LEU A 32 -12.76 2.78 16.80
CA LEU A 32 -14.21 2.59 16.93
C LEU A 32 -15.01 3.30 15.81
N SER A 33 -14.47 4.38 15.26
CA SER A 33 -14.87 4.94 13.97
C SER A 33 -13.81 4.59 12.93
N ARG A 34 -14.02 3.53 12.13
CA ARG A 34 -13.18 3.31 10.96
C ARG A 34 -13.32 4.51 10.03
N GLN A 35 -12.19 5.13 9.73
CA GLN A 35 -12.20 6.37 8.95
C GLN A 35 -12.52 6.05 7.51
N ALA A 36 -13.55 6.71 7.00
CA ALA A 36 -14.10 6.47 5.70
C ALA A 36 -14.17 7.77 4.91
N VAL A 37 -13.61 7.78 3.71
CA VAL A 37 -13.76 8.88 2.76
C VAL A 37 -14.72 8.48 1.66
N ARG A 38 -15.52 9.44 1.20
CA ARG A 38 -16.44 9.21 0.09
C ARG A 38 -15.70 9.35 -1.24
N LEU A 39 -15.74 8.31 -2.05
CA LEU A 39 -15.34 8.31 -3.45
C LEU A 39 -16.58 8.24 -4.33
N ALA A 40 -16.58 8.93 -5.47
CA ALA A 40 -17.55 8.63 -6.51
C ALA A 40 -17.37 7.19 -7.01
N VAL A 41 -18.49 6.53 -7.32
CA VAL A 41 -18.52 5.23 -8.00
C VAL A 41 -18.81 5.50 -9.47
N SER A 42 -17.92 5.05 -10.36
CA SER A 42 -18.16 5.22 -11.79
C SER A 42 -19.27 4.28 -12.26
N PRO A 43 -20.01 4.60 -13.35
CA PRO A 43 -20.99 3.67 -13.90
C PRO A 43 -20.39 2.34 -14.35
N ALA A 44 -19.11 2.30 -14.74
CA ALA A 44 -18.42 1.06 -15.11
C ALA A 44 -18.13 0.20 -13.89
N GLU A 45 -17.66 0.84 -12.80
CA GLU A 45 -17.44 0.17 -11.52
C GLU A 45 -18.75 -0.37 -10.92
N GLN A 46 -19.82 0.42 -10.93
CA GLN A 46 -21.12 -0.02 -10.41
C GLN A 46 -21.60 -1.28 -11.12
N ARG A 47 -21.49 -1.33 -12.46
CA ARG A 47 -21.83 -2.51 -13.25
C ARG A 47 -20.95 -3.71 -12.93
N PHE A 48 -19.66 -3.50 -12.69
CA PHE A 48 -18.74 -4.56 -12.29
C PHE A 48 -19.10 -5.14 -10.92
N LEU A 49 -19.40 -4.29 -9.94
CA LEU A 49 -19.84 -4.71 -8.61
C LEU A 49 -21.18 -5.45 -8.64
N GLN A 50 -22.14 -4.99 -9.45
CA GLN A 50 -23.43 -5.67 -9.65
C GLN A 50 -23.29 -7.02 -10.37
N ALA A 51 -22.26 -7.19 -11.19
CA ALA A 51 -21.90 -8.46 -11.82
C ALA A 51 -21.05 -9.36 -10.90
N GLU A 52 -21.01 -9.05 -9.60
CA GLU A 52 -20.27 -9.80 -8.57
C GLU A 52 -18.80 -10.04 -8.92
N GLY A 53 -18.17 -9.06 -9.58
CA GLY A 53 -16.76 -9.13 -9.94
C GLY A 53 -16.43 -10.26 -10.93
N CYS A 54 -17.41 -10.68 -11.73
CA CYS A 54 -17.23 -11.73 -12.74
C CYS A 54 -16.11 -11.37 -13.73
N GLN A 55 -14.95 -12.00 -13.60
CA GLN A 55 -13.71 -11.66 -14.31
C GLN A 55 -13.77 -11.88 -15.84
N GLN A 56 -14.68 -12.72 -16.31
CA GLN A 56 -14.78 -13.11 -17.72
C GLN A 56 -16.04 -12.57 -18.41
N CYS A 57 -16.72 -11.60 -17.80
CA CYS A 57 -17.92 -11.00 -18.38
C CYS A 57 -17.65 -9.63 -19.00
N ARG A 58 -18.62 -9.17 -19.79
CA ARG A 58 -18.62 -7.85 -20.40
C ARG A 58 -18.48 -6.70 -19.39
N ALA A 59 -18.98 -6.86 -18.16
CA ALA A 59 -18.88 -5.83 -17.13
C ALA A 59 -17.43 -5.66 -16.64
N ALA A 60 -16.68 -6.75 -16.43
CA ALA A 60 -15.25 -6.69 -16.11
C ALA A 60 -14.45 -6.07 -17.25
N ASP A 61 -14.68 -6.52 -18.48
CA ASP A 61 -14.06 -5.95 -19.67
C ASP A 61 -14.25 -4.43 -19.76
N GLN A 62 -15.47 -3.95 -19.52
CA GLN A 62 -15.78 -2.52 -19.56
C GLN A 62 -15.13 -1.75 -18.41
N PHE A 63 -15.07 -2.34 -17.22
CA PHE A 63 -14.46 -1.74 -16.05
C PHE A 63 -12.94 -1.62 -16.19
N HIS A 64 -12.24 -2.70 -16.55
CA HIS A 64 -10.79 -2.66 -16.71
C HIS A 64 -10.39 -1.78 -17.91
N ARG A 65 -11.13 -1.78 -19.02
CA ARG A 65 -10.89 -0.82 -20.12
C ARG A 65 -11.04 0.63 -19.65
N PHE A 66 -12.12 0.95 -18.94
CA PHE A 66 -12.34 2.28 -18.37
C PHE A 66 -11.16 2.73 -17.49
N ILE A 67 -10.63 1.83 -16.66
CA ILE A 67 -9.46 2.09 -15.81
C ILE A 67 -8.18 2.27 -16.66
N HIS A 68 -7.97 1.42 -17.66
CA HIS A 68 -6.76 1.43 -18.49
C HIS A 68 -6.69 2.65 -19.41
N ASP A 69 -7.84 3.19 -19.80
CA ASP A 69 -7.94 4.40 -20.62
C ASP A 69 -7.61 5.67 -19.82
N ASP A 70 -7.60 5.60 -18.48
CA ASP A 70 -7.20 6.72 -17.65
C ASP A 70 -5.72 7.12 -17.92
N PRO A 71 -5.43 8.39 -18.28
CA PRO A 71 -4.08 8.79 -18.66
C PRO A 71 -3.01 8.59 -17.58
N ALA A 72 -3.36 8.74 -16.30
CA ALA A 72 -2.41 8.59 -15.20
C ALA A 72 -2.12 7.10 -14.94
N VAL A 73 -3.15 6.25 -15.03
CA VAL A 73 -2.99 4.79 -14.96
C VAL A 73 -2.15 4.28 -16.13
N ARG A 74 -2.46 4.71 -17.35
CA ARG A 74 -1.73 4.29 -18.56
C ARG A 74 -0.24 4.65 -18.50
N LYS A 75 0.10 5.83 -17.99
CA LYS A 75 1.48 6.33 -17.84
C LYS A 75 2.21 5.72 -16.64
N SER A 76 1.49 5.13 -15.68
CA SER A 76 2.10 4.47 -14.53
C SER A 76 2.79 3.19 -14.95
N ARG A 77 4.09 3.10 -14.66
CA ARG A 77 4.89 1.89 -14.87
C ARG A 77 4.63 0.94 -13.71
N LEU A 78 4.13 -0.25 -14.03
CA LEU A 78 3.99 -1.34 -13.06
C LEU A 78 5.27 -2.17 -13.00
N PRO A 79 5.56 -2.82 -11.86
CA PRO A 79 6.75 -3.65 -11.72
C PRO A 79 6.54 -4.98 -12.45
N ARG A 80 7.57 -5.82 -12.52
CA ARG A 80 7.36 -7.23 -12.87
C ARG A 80 6.90 -7.96 -11.62
N ASN A 81 5.93 -8.87 -11.74
CA ASN A 81 5.56 -9.77 -10.67
C ASN A 81 6.36 -11.09 -10.79
N PRO A 82 7.38 -11.33 -9.95
CA PRO A 82 8.23 -12.53 -10.03
C PRO A 82 7.51 -13.80 -9.57
N LEU A 83 6.36 -13.70 -8.89
CA LEU A 83 5.57 -14.83 -8.42
C LEU A 83 4.75 -15.46 -9.55
N LEU A 84 4.64 -14.80 -10.71
CA LEU A 84 3.89 -15.29 -11.86
C LEU A 84 4.83 -15.94 -12.87
N ALA A 85 4.57 -17.20 -13.21
CA ALA A 85 5.31 -17.95 -14.22
C ALA A 85 5.25 -17.25 -15.59
N SER A 86 6.26 -17.48 -16.44
CA SER A 86 6.40 -16.79 -17.73
C SER A 86 5.23 -17.04 -18.70
N ASP A 87 4.58 -18.19 -18.60
CA ASP A 87 3.49 -18.71 -19.42
C ASP A 87 2.09 -18.51 -18.80
N ALA A 88 2.00 -17.95 -17.59
CA ALA A 88 0.73 -17.70 -16.89
C ALA A 88 -0.04 -16.48 -17.45
N GLY A 89 -0.45 -16.55 -18.72
CA GLY A 89 -1.05 -15.43 -19.47
C GLY A 89 -2.25 -14.79 -18.78
N ASP A 90 -3.21 -15.59 -18.33
CA ASP A 90 -4.45 -15.08 -17.70
C ASP A 90 -4.19 -14.51 -16.30
N ALA A 91 -3.37 -15.19 -15.48
CA ALA A 91 -2.99 -14.69 -14.15
C ALA A 91 -2.22 -13.36 -14.24
N LYS A 92 -1.36 -13.21 -15.26
CA LYS A 92 -0.69 -11.93 -15.54
C LYS A 92 -1.66 -10.83 -15.92
N ARG A 93 -2.65 -11.13 -16.76
CA ARG A 93 -3.68 -10.16 -17.14
C ARG A 93 -4.46 -9.71 -15.93
N GLN A 94 -4.94 -10.66 -15.12
CA GLN A 94 -5.65 -10.37 -13.89
C GLN A 94 -4.81 -9.50 -12.94
N TRP A 95 -3.54 -9.86 -12.70
CA TRP A 95 -2.66 -9.06 -11.86
C TRP A 95 -2.47 -7.63 -12.40
N VAL A 96 -2.33 -7.44 -13.71
CA VAL A 96 -2.25 -6.10 -14.32
C VAL A 96 -3.53 -5.32 -14.07
N ASP A 97 -4.70 -5.95 -14.24
CA ASP A 97 -6.00 -5.32 -14.03
C ASP A 97 -6.16 -4.88 -12.55
N GLU A 98 -5.80 -5.76 -11.61
CA GLU A 98 -5.84 -5.48 -10.15
C GLU A 98 -4.85 -4.38 -9.76
N ALA A 99 -3.62 -4.41 -10.28
CA ALA A 99 -2.60 -3.39 -10.01
C ALA A 99 -3.01 -2.03 -10.58
N ARG A 100 -3.49 -1.98 -11.83
CA ARG A 100 -3.99 -0.73 -12.45
C ARG A 100 -5.22 -0.18 -11.73
N THR A 101 -6.07 -1.06 -11.20
CA THR A 101 -7.21 -0.66 -10.38
C THR A 101 -6.76 0.01 -9.08
N ALA A 102 -5.71 -0.50 -8.41
CA ALA A 102 -5.10 0.19 -7.26
C ALA A 102 -4.55 1.57 -7.64
N VAL A 103 -3.82 1.66 -8.76
CA VAL A 103 -3.31 2.94 -9.27
C VAL A 103 -4.45 3.94 -9.48
N TYR A 104 -5.55 3.50 -10.09
CA TYR A 104 -6.72 4.33 -10.33
C TYR A 104 -7.32 4.84 -9.02
N PHE A 105 -7.61 3.96 -8.06
CA PHE A 105 -8.21 4.37 -6.78
C PHE A 105 -7.32 5.32 -5.99
N SER A 106 -6.00 5.13 -6.00
CA SER A 106 -5.06 5.99 -5.26
C SER A 106 -5.15 7.48 -5.64
N ARG A 107 -5.57 7.80 -6.86
CA ARG A 107 -5.72 9.19 -7.32
C ARG A 107 -6.88 9.91 -6.66
N HIS A 108 -7.87 9.15 -6.23
CA HIS A 108 -9.09 9.66 -5.65
C HIS A 108 -9.07 9.63 -4.11
N ILE A 109 -8.12 8.91 -3.51
CA ILE A 109 -7.87 8.93 -2.06
C ILE A 109 -7.09 10.21 -1.73
N ARG A 110 -7.75 11.12 -1.01
CA ARG A 110 -7.13 12.34 -0.49
C ARG A 110 -6.58 12.08 0.91
N LEU A 111 -5.34 12.50 1.11
CA LEU A 111 -4.62 12.43 2.36
C LEU A 111 -4.94 13.66 3.23
N ALA A 112 -4.62 13.56 4.51
CA ALA A 112 -4.83 14.64 5.47
C ALA A 112 -4.06 15.93 5.15
N ASP A 113 -2.93 15.82 4.45
CA ASP A 113 -2.11 16.95 3.98
C ASP A 113 -2.64 17.59 2.67
N GLY A 114 -3.75 17.08 2.14
CA GLY A 114 -4.38 17.55 0.90
C GLY A 114 -3.85 16.92 -0.40
N GLN A 115 -2.73 16.18 -0.35
CA GLN A 115 -2.23 15.45 -1.50
C GLN A 115 -3.11 14.22 -1.78
N SER A 116 -2.99 13.65 -2.97
CA SER A 116 -3.55 12.33 -3.26
C SER A 116 -2.55 11.23 -2.90
N LEU A 117 -3.04 10.05 -2.54
CA LEU A 117 -2.19 8.88 -2.30
C LEU A 117 -1.32 8.55 -3.54
N PHE A 118 -1.86 8.77 -4.75
CA PHE A 118 -1.09 8.66 -5.99
C PHE A 118 0.16 9.55 -6.01
N GLN A 119 0.03 10.82 -5.56
CA GLN A 119 1.15 11.75 -5.52
C GLN A 119 2.20 11.30 -4.51
N LEU A 120 1.78 10.90 -3.30
CA LEU A 120 2.68 10.37 -2.28
C LEU A 120 3.48 9.18 -2.80
N ILE A 121 2.81 8.19 -3.41
CA ILE A 121 3.47 7.00 -3.95
C ILE A 121 4.41 7.37 -5.10
N SER A 122 3.98 8.26 -6.00
CA SER A 122 4.79 8.65 -7.17
C SER A 122 6.03 9.46 -6.80
N GLN A 123 5.99 10.23 -5.70
CA GLN A 123 7.10 11.08 -5.25
C GLN A 123 8.03 10.35 -4.28
N CYS A 124 7.44 9.60 -3.33
CA CYS A 124 8.20 9.02 -2.24
C CYS A 124 8.67 7.62 -2.52
N SER A 125 7.90 6.82 -3.27
CA SER A 125 8.38 5.57 -3.86
C SER A 125 8.96 5.86 -5.25
N ASN A 126 9.81 4.96 -5.76
CA ASN A 126 10.25 5.01 -7.16
C ASN A 126 9.12 4.57 -8.13
N GLY A 127 7.91 5.11 -7.93
CA GLY A 127 6.66 4.69 -8.54
C GLY A 127 6.06 3.44 -7.90
N TRP A 128 5.38 2.64 -8.73
CA TRP A 128 4.73 1.39 -8.35
C TRP A 128 5.74 0.25 -8.46
N ASP A 129 6.55 0.05 -7.43
CA ASP A 129 7.70 -0.86 -7.50
C ASP A 129 7.47 -2.20 -6.80
N ASN A 130 6.50 -2.30 -5.88
CA ASN A 130 6.12 -3.55 -5.27
C ASN A 130 4.90 -4.20 -5.97
N PRO A 131 5.02 -5.44 -6.51
CA PRO A 131 3.94 -6.13 -7.20
C PRO A 131 2.76 -6.54 -6.31
N ALA A 132 2.89 -6.48 -4.99
CA ALA A 132 1.80 -6.70 -4.03
C ALA A 132 0.90 -5.46 -3.87
N THR A 133 1.19 -4.33 -4.52
CA THR A 133 0.25 -3.21 -4.60
C THR A 133 -0.86 -3.53 -5.58
N VAL A 134 -2.02 -3.95 -5.07
CA VAL A 134 -3.16 -4.44 -5.87
C VAL A 134 -4.50 -4.06 -5.25
N ALA A 135 -5.53 -4.00 -6.09
CA ALA A 135 -6.93 -3.89 -5.68
C ALA A 135 -7.67 -5.16 -6.11
N THR A 136 -7.95 -6.04 -5.16
CA THR A 136 -8.58 -7.34 -5.42
C THR A 136 -10.08 -7.26 -5.13
N PHE A 137 -10.89 -7.76 -6.05
CA PHE A 137 -12.33 -7.83 -5.84
C PHE A 137 -12.68 -8.72 -4.64
N ARG A 138 -13.67 -8.29 -3.86
CA ARG A 138 -14.20 -9.07 -2.73
C ARG A 138 -15.73 -9.04 -2.73
N HIS A 139 -16.32 -10.19 -2.38
CA HIS A 139 -17.74 -10.30 -2.09
C HIS A 139 -17.96 -11.13 -0.82
N PRO A 140 -17.85 -10.51 0.37
CA PRO A 140 -18.04 -11.23 1.63
C PRO A 140 -19.51 -11.59 1.80
N ALA A 141 -19.79 -12.79 2.31
CA ALA A 141 -21.16 -13.22 2.60
C ALA A 141 -21.90 -12.18 3.48
N GLY A 142 -23.06 -11.73 3.01
CA GLY A 142 -23.90 -10.76 3.72
C GLY A 142 -23.34 -9.33 3.76
N LYS A 143 -22.35 -8.98 2.92
CA LYS A 143 -21.81 -7.62 2.80
C LYS A 143 -21.80 -7.17 1.34
N GLU A 144 -21.76 -5.85 1.14
CA GLU A 144 -21.62 -5.28 -0.19
C GLU A 144 -20.31 -5.71 -0.85
N ALA A 145 -20.40 -5.98 -2.16
CA ALA A 145 -19.24 -6.22 -3.02
C ALA A 145 -18.33 -4.98 -3.05
N GLY A 146 -17.04 -5.21 -3.26
CA GLY A 146 -16.07 -4.15 -3.18
C GLY A 146 -14.66 -4.59 -3.56
N PHE A 147 -13.67 -3.87 -3.03
CA PHE A 147 -12.26 -4.20 -3.23
C PHE A 147 -11.49 -4.16 -1.92
N ASP A 148 -10.63 -5.15 -1.71
CA ASP A 148 -9.50 -5.02 -0.79
C ASP A 148 -8.34 -4.38 -1.55
N ILE A 149 -7.81 -3.29 -1.01
CA ILE A 149 -6.76 -2.52 -1.68
C ILE A 149 -5.56 -2.47 -0.76
N GLU A 150 -4.42 -2.98 -1.23
CA GLU A 150 -3.15 -2.90 -0.53
C GLU A 150 -2.20 -1.99 -1.31
N TYR A 151 -1.60 -1.02 -0.62
CA TYR A 151 -0.50 -0.21 -1.12
C TYR A 151 0.75 -0.49 -0.31
N LEU A 152 1.82 -0.90 -0.98
CA LEU A 152 3.13 -1.11 -0.38
C LEU A 152 4.01 0.04 -0.84
N ILE A 153 4.24 0.99 0.07
CA ILE A 153 4.89 2.26 -0.24
C ILE A 153 6.29 2.25 0.37
N ARG A 154 7.30 2.54 -0.45
CA ARG A 154 8.67 2.62 0.02
C ARG A 154 9.00 4.03 0.45
N PHE A 155 9.62 4.11 1.61
CA PHE A 155 10.11 5.32 2.24
C PHE A 155 11.55 5.12 2.70
N LYS A 156 12.22 6.21 2.99
CA LYS A 156 13.48 6.22 3.73
C LYS A 156 13.19 6.48 5.21
N LYS A 157 13.81 5.73 6.11
CA LYS A 157 13.71 6.03 7.55
C LYS A 157 14.43 7.33 7.88
N TYR A 158 13.81 8.18 8.69
CA TYR A 158 14.41 9.44 9.11
C TYR A 158 15.77 9.21 9.79
N GLY A 159 16.80 9.92 9.34
CA GLY A 159 18.15 9.82 9.91
C GLY A 159 18.90 8.52 9.61
N GLN A 160 18.34 7.59 8.82
CA GLN A 160 18.98 6.32 8.48
C GLN A 160 18.95 6.09 6.96
N PRO A 161 20.00 5.52 6.35
CA PRO A 161 20.00 5.15 4.93
C PRO A 161 19.25 3.84 4.67
N ILE A 162 18.17 3.58 5.42
CA ILE A 162 17.45 2.31 5.42
C ILE A 162 16.13 2.48 4.66
N ALA A 163 15.88 1.52 3.78
CA ALA A 163 14.60 1.38 3.10
C ALA A 163 13.54 0.77 4.02
N LEU A 164 12.42 1.47 4.14
CA LEU A 164 11.23 0.95 4.80
C LEU A 164 10.14 0.78 3.75
N GLU A 165 9.47 -0.36 3.80
CA GLU A 165 8.24 -0.57 3.08
C GLU A 165 7.09 -0.56 4.08
N VAL A 166 6.12 0.31 3.86
CA VAL A 166 4.98 0.50 4.75
C VAL A 166 3.71 0.14 4.01
N ARG A 167 2.88 -0.70 4.65
CA ARG A 167 1.60 -1.15 4.10
C ARG A 167 0.46 -0.21 4.51
N ALA A 168 -0.20 0.38 3.53
CA ALA A 168 -1.50 1.02 3.70
C ALA A 168 -2.60 0.12 3.10
N ALA A 169 -3.50 -0.39 3.94
CA ALA A 169 -4.62 -1.22 3.50
C ALA A 169 -5.91 -0.42 3.57
N PHE A 170 -6.73 -0.52 2.51
CA PHE A 170 -8.05 0.10 2.43
C PHE A 170 -9.09 -0.92 1.97
N LEU A 171 -10.33 -0.68 2.39
CA LEU A 171 -11.50 -1.40 1.93
C LEU A 171 -12.37 -0.44 1.12
N ARG A 172 -12.64 -0.77 -0.14
CA ARG A 172 -13.61 -0.05 -0.97
C ARG A 172 -14.96 -0.75 -0.94
N GLN A 173 -16.00 -0.06 -0.49
CA GLN A 173 -17.39 -0.54 -0.49
C GLN A 173 -18.29 0.52 -1.11
N GLY A 174 -18.65 0.32 -2.37
CA GLY A 174 -19.36 1.32 -3.16
C GLY A 174 -18.68 2.69 -3.08
N ALA A 175 -19.39 3.68 -2.56
CA ALA A 175 -18.89 5.05 -2.45
C ALA A 175 -17.95 5.30 -1.27
N LEU A 176 -17.60 4.30 -0.47
CA LEU A 176 -16.74 4.45 0.70
C LEU A 176 -15.38 3.80 0.47
N ILE A 177 -14.32 4.52 0.85
CA ILE A 177 -12.98 3.98 1.06
C ILE A 177 -12.71 4.03 2.56
N ILE A 178 -12.49 2.88 3.17
CA ILE A 178 -12.35 2.71 4.61
C ILE A 178 -10.90 2.32 4.89
N ALA A 179 -10.22 3.03 5.79
CA ALA A 179 -8.90 2.61 6.25
C ALA A 179 -8.97 1.27 6.98
N ASN A 180 -8.05 0.36 6.65
CA ASN A 180 -7.99 -1.00 7.17
C ASN A 180 -6.56 -1.36 7.65
N SER A 181 -5.73 -0.35 7.92
CA SER A 181 -4.47 -0.45 8.67
C SER A 181 -4.21 0.85 9.43
N SER A 182 -3.38 0.82 10.47
CA SER A 182 -3.03 2.02 11.26
C SER A 182 -2.38 3.11 10.41
N PHE A 183 -1.53 2.72 9.46
CA PHE A 183 -0.92 3.68 8.55
C PHE A 183 -1.93 4.28 7.57
N ALA A 184 -2.88 3.48 7.08
CA ALA A 184 -3.98 3.99 6.25
C ALA A 184 -4.86 4.99 7.02
N GLU A 185 -5.13 4.74 8.31
CA GLU A 185 -5.82 5.72 9.17
C GLU A 185 -5.01 7.00 9.32
N ALA A 186 -3.70 6.91 9.58
CA ALA A 186 -2.85 8.07 9.71
C ALA A 186 -2.82 8.91 8.42
N LEU A 187 -2.69 8.25 7.26
CA LEU A 187 -2.75 8.88 5.94
C LEU A 187 -4.02 9.73 5.73
N LEU A 188 -5.16 9.30 6.28
CA LEU A 188 -6.43 10.01 6.13
C LEU A 188 -6.65 11.13 7.17
N ASN A 189 -5.98 11.12 8.32
CA ASN A 189 -6.32 12.02 9.44
C ASN A 189 -5.17 12.91 9.94
N ALA A 190 -3.92 12.48 9.81
CA ALA A 190 -2.78 13.17 10.39
C ALA A 190 -1.95 13.84 9.28
N PRO A 191 -2.00 15.17 9.09
CA PRO A 191 -1.20 15.84 8.04
C PRO A 191 0.31 15.69 8.26
N ASP A 192 0.74 15.33 9.47
CA ASP A 192 2.11 15.06 9.89
C ASP A 192 2.46 13.56 9.92
N PHE A 193 1.69 12.69 9.25
CA PHE A 193 1.88 11.23 9.24
C PHE A 193 3.33 10.82 8.92
N MET A 194 4.02 11.54 8.02
CA MET A 194 5.43 11.26 7.69
C MET A 194 6.33 11.44 8.92
N GLN A 195 6.13 12.51 9.70
CA GLN A 195 6.92 12.77 10.90
C GLN A 195 6.61 11.76 12.00
N GLN A 196 5.33 11.46 12.23
CA GLN A 196 4.88 10.51 13.25
C GLN A 196 5.49 9.11 13.04
N TYR A 197 5.57 8.67 11.78
CA TYR A 197 6.14 7.37 11.41
C TYR A 197 7.65 7.45 11.09
N GLN A 198 8.30 8.60 11.31
CA GLN A 198 9.73 8.83 11.02
C GLN A 198 10.11 8.46 9.58
N LEU A 199 9.29 8.88 8.62
CA LEU A 199 9.44 8.61 7.19
C LEU A 199 9.92 9.85 6.44
N ARG A 200 10.66 9.61 5.36
CA ARG A 200 11.04 10.60 4.34
C ARG A 200 10.93 9.99 2.94
N CYS A 201 10.81 10.86 1.94
CA CYS A 201 10.79 10.43 0.55
C CYS A 201 12.22 10.10 0.10
N TRP A 202 12.36 9.20 -0.88
CA TRP A 202 13.69 8.80 -1.37
C TRP A 202 14.38 9.90 -2.18
N GLN A 203 13.59 10.79 -2.79
CA GLN A 203 14.04 11.84 -3.69
C GLN A 203 14.13 13.22 -2.99
N ASP A 204 14.27 13.24 -1.66
CA ASP A 204 14.55 14.48 -0.88
C ASP A 204 15.87 15.15 -1.30
#